data_AF-A0A180FHM0-F1
#
_entry.id   AF-A0A180FHM0-F1
#
_cell.length_a   1.000
_cell.length_b   1.000
_cell.length_c   1.000
_cell.angle_alpha   90.00
_cell.angle_beta   90.00
_cell.angle_gamma   90.00
#
_symmetry.space_group_name_H-M   'P 1'
#
loop_
_entity.id
_entity.type
_entity.pdbx_description
1 polymer ?
#
loop_
_entity_poly.entity_id
_entity_poly.type
_entity_poly.pdbx_seq_one_letter_code
_entity_poly.pdbx_strand_id
1 'polypeptide(L)'
;MQKNFLFLITFLAAFFVGCTNDDKNGNEEGAFDQALLTGTWTISYSAEWSEEDGKLEGFNWDSAKEAETDDPQYVNFSPLGVITSYFKDRNGEWVKRTGIYGFDGRTLIITFAGQAESQGKMIKLTDTELITEERDGDTVSRGWLKRTKLPDGASSAVEEEEY
;
A
#
# COMPACT_ATOMS: atom_id res chain seq x y z
N MET A 1 4.98 -11.14 54.63
CA MET A 1 5.59 -11.71 53.40
C MET A 1 4.79 -11.13 52.24
N GLN A 2 5.30 -10.48 51.20
CA GLN A 2 6.65 -10.36 50.63
C GLN A 2 6.69 -9.01 49.85
N LYS A 3 7.90 -8.50 49.66
CA LYS A 3 8.27 -7.14 49.21
C LYS A 3 8.04 -6.89 47.71
N ASN A 4 7.89 -5.59 47.40
CA ASN A 4 8.11 -4.87 46.14
C ASN A 4 8.90 -5.62 45.05
N PHE A 5 8.55 -5.41 43.78
CA PHE A 5 9.54 -5.15 42.74
C PHE A 5 9.02 -4.16 41.69
N LEU A 6 9.49 -2.93 41.82
CA LEU A 6 9.64 -1.96 40.74
C LEU A 6 10.78 -2.49 39.85
N PHE A 7 10.56 -2.69 38.55
CA PHE A 7 11.64 -2.98 37.61
C PHE A 7 11.79 -1.82 36.63
N LEU A 8 12.79 -0.99 36.94
CA LEU A 8 13.47 -0.04 36.08
C LEU A 8 14.38 -0.85 35.16
N ILE A 9 14.25 -0.71 33.84
CA ILE A 9 15.31 -1.11 32.90
C ILE A 9 15.68 0.11 32.06
N THR A 10 16.85 0.64 32.38
CA THR A 10 17.56 1.69 31.67
C THR A 10 18.60 1.08 30.73
N PHE A 11 18.78 1.72 29.57
CA PHE A 11 19.93 1.73 28.66
C PHE A 11 20.28 0.49 27.83
N LEU A 12 20.21 0.64 26.49
CA LEU A 12 21.42 0.54 25.65
C LEU A 12 21.21 1.30 24.31
N ALA A 13 21.89 2.43 24.16
CA ALA A 13 22.10 3.07 22.87
C ALA A 13 23.30 2.39 22.21
N ALA A 14 23.07 1.65 21.12
CA ALA A 14 24.14 1.15 20.26
C ALA A 14 24.24 2.06 19.03
N PHE A 15 25.24 2.95 19.05
CA PHE A 15 25.81 3.55 17.86
C PHE A 15 26.44 2.42 17.02
N PHE A 16 25.88 2.13 15.85
CA PHE A 16 26.64 1.50 14.77
C PHE A 16 26.96 2.56 13.72
N VAL A 17 28.16 3.14 13.85
CA VAL A 17 28.86 3.71 12.70
C VAL A 17 29.52 2.54 12.00
N GLY A 18 28.96 2.13 10.87
CA GLY A 18 29.56 1.16 9.96
C GLY A 18 29.55 1.74 8.55
N CYS A 19 30.65 2.37 8.14
CA CYS A 19 30.91 2.64 6.73
C CYS A 19 31.00 1.30 5.99
N THR A 20 30.21 1.10 4.93
CA THR A 20 30.70 0.48 3.68
C THR A 20 29.70 0.65 2.54
N ASN A 21 30.27 1.13 1.44
CA ASN A 21 29.87 1.00 0.04
C ASN A 21 28.69 1.84 -0.46
N ASP A 22 29.08 2.92 -1.16
CA ASP A 22 28.35 3.53 -2.25
C ASP A 22 27.83 2.45 -3.21
N ASP A 23 26.55 2.09 -3.08
CA ASP A 23 25.80 1.49 -4.18
C ASP A 23 24.85 2.53 -4.76
N LYS A 24 25.20 2.96 -5.97
CA LYS A 24 24.39 3.82 -6.83
C LYS A 24 23.24 3.00 -7.41
N ASN A 25 22.20 2.77 -6.62
CA ASN A 25 20.87 2.45 -7.10
C ASN A 25 19.84 3.05 -6.14
N GLY A 26 18.82 3.70 -6.69
CA GLY A 26 18.05 4.73 -6.01
C GLY A 26 17.30 4.26 -4.76
N ASN A 27 17.62 4.94 -3.65
CA ASN A 27 16.85 5.06 -2.42
C ASN A 27 16.74 3.81 -1.53
N GLU A 28 17.88 3.29 -1.07
CA GLU A 28 17.95 2.46 0.12
C GLU A 28 18.45 3.31 1.29
N GLU A 29 17.52 3.89 2.08
CA GLU A 29 17.66 4.13 3.54
C GLU A 29 16.52 4.95 4.15
N GLY A 30 15.74 5.70 3.36
CA GLY A 30 14.65 6.56 3.85
C GLY A 30 13.28 5.87 3.94
N ALA A 31 12.45 6.26 4.92
CA ALA A 31 11.01 6.02 4.89
C ALA A 31 10.35 7.05 3.95
N PHE A 32 9.35 6.64 3.16
CA PHE A 32 8.60 7.57 2.31
C PHE A 32 7.71 8.50 3.15
N ASP A 33 7.54 9.74 2.69
CA ASP A 33 6.66 10.72 3.34
C ASP A 33 5.18 10.37 3.08
N GLN A 34 4.38 10.31 4.15
CA GLN A 34 2.93 10.10 4.08
C GLN A 34 2.24 11.16 3.22
N ALA A 35 2.74 12.40 3.20
CA ALA A 35 2.17 13.48 2.39
C ALA A 35 2.10 13.09 0.91
N LEU A 36 3.09 12.35 0.40
CA LEU A 36 3.10 11.86 -0.97
C LEU A 36 2.02 10.81 -1.23
N LEU A 37 1.59 10.05 -0.22
CA LEU A 37 0.52 9.07 -0.40
C LEU A 37 -0.86 9.74 -0.54
N THR A 38 -1.07 10.88 0.13
CA THR A 38 -2.37 11.55 0.16
C THR A 38 -2.87 11.94 -1.24
N GLY A 39 -4.19 11.83 -1.46
CA GLY A 39 -4.82 12.08 -2.75
C GLY A 39 -5.37 10.82 -3.43
N THR A 40 -5.81 10.96 -4.68
CA THR A 40 -6.50 9.89 -5.42
C THR A 40 -5.57 9.16 -6.38
N TRP A 41 -5.65 7.84 -6.36
CA TRP A 41 -4.88 6.91 -7.17
C TRP A 41 -5.81 5.97 -7.92
N THR A 42 -5.33 5.44 -9.04
CA THR A 42 -5.98 4.36 -9.78
C THR A 42 -4.93 3.38 -10.23
N ILE A 43 -5.22 2.08 -10.12
CA ILE A 43 -4.34 1.04 -10.67
C ILE A 43 -4.31 1.20 -12.20
N SER A 44 -3.11 1.12 -12.77
CA SER A 44 -2.87 1.19 -14.22
C SER A 44 -2.29 -0.11 -14.75
N TYR A 45 -1.49 -0.78 -13.93
CA TYR A 45 -0.92 -2.09 -14.25
C TYR A 45 -0.89 -2.96 -13.01
N SER A 46 -0.93 -4.28 -13.22
CA SER A 46 -0.64 -5.28 -12.21
C SER A 46 0.19 -6.42 -12.77
N ALA A 47 0.78 -7.20 -11.87
CA ALA A 47 1.52 -8.41 -12.18
C ALA A 47 1.47 -9.33 -10.96
N GLU A 48 1.52 -10.64 -11.21
CA GLU A 48 1.59 -11.64 -10.15
C GLU A 48 2.73 -12.63 -10.43
N TRP A 49 3.30 -13.17 -9.36
CA TRP A 49 4.29 -14.23 -9.39
C TRP A 49 3.95 -15.28 -8.33
N SER A 50 3.94 -16.57 -8.72
CA SER A 50 3.84 -17.68 -7.77
C SER A 50 5.23 -18.19 -7.44
N GLU A 51 5.56 -18.32 -6.15
CA GLU A 51 6.82 -18.92 -5.70
C GLU A 51 6.89 -20.44 -5.98
N GLU A 52 5.78 -21.06 -6.37
CA GLU A 52 5.77 -22.42 -6.93
C GLU A 52 6.51 -22.47 -8.29
N ASP A 53 6.53 -21.36 -9.04
CA ASP A 53 7.25 -21.23 -10.32
C ASP A 53 8.74 -20.93 -10.13
N GLY A 54 9.17 -20.73 -8.88
CA GLY A 54 10.56 -20.52 -8.50
C GLY A 54 10.78 -19.29 -7.61
N LYS A 55 12.05 -18.91 -7.44
CA LYS A 55 12.40 -17.76 -6.61
C LYS A 55 11.96 -16.46 -7.28
N LEU A 56 11.40 -15.55 -6.49
CA LEU A 56 11.08 -14.20 -6.93
C LEU A 56 12.32 -13.37 -7.32
N GLU A 57 13.49 -13.70 -6.75
CA GLU A 57 14.74 -13.00 -7.03
C GLU A 57 15.08 -13.03 -8.53
N GLY A 58 15.20 -11.85 -9.15
CA GLY A 58 15.47 -11.71 -10.57
C GLY A 58 14.22 -11.73 -11.47
N PHE A 59 13.01 -11.85 -10.91
CA PHE A 59 11.78 -11.72 -11.68
C PHE A 59 11.64 -10.32 -12.29
N ASN A 60 11.39 -10.28 -13.60
CA ASN A 60 11.28 -9.03 -14.35
C ASN A 60 9.84 -8.52 -14.36
N TRP A 61 9.48 -7.81 -13.29
CA TRP A 61 8.18 -7.18 -13.10
C TRP A 61 7.74 -6.28 -14.27
N ASP A 62 8.67 -5.54 -14.89
CA ASP A 62 8.31 -4.62 -15.98
C ASP A 62 7.92 -5.33 -17.27
N SER A 63 8.42 -6.55 -17.50
CA SER A 63 8.00 -7.39 -18.63
C SER A 63 6.74 -8.20 -18.34
N ALA A 64 6.44 -8.46 -17.07
CA ALA A 64 5.28 -9.25 -16.66
C ALA A 64 4.02 -8.40 -16.46
N LYS A 65 4.15 -7.10 -16.20
CA LYS A 65 2.98 -6.27 -15.90
C LYS A 65 2.05 -6.10 -17.09
N GLU A 66 0.76 -6.25 -16.83
CA GLU A 66 -0.32 -6.09 -17.79
C GLU A 66 -1.13 -4.84 -17.45
N ALA A 67 -1.71 -4.21 -18.47
CA ALA A 67 -2.55 -3.04 -18.24
C ALA A 67 -3.88 -3.47 -17.63
N GLU A 68 -4.34 -2.76 -16.60
CA GLU A 68 -5.66 -3.00 -16.03
C GLU A 68 -6.75 -2.65 -17.04
N THR A 69 -7.60 -3.63 -17.38
CA THR A 69 -8.69 -3.47 -18.36
C THR A 69 -10.08 -3.43 -17.75
N ASP A 70 -10.19 -3.81 -16.47
CA ASP A 70 -11.46 -3.80 -15.76
C ASP A 70 -11.93 -2.38 -15.41
N ASP A 71 -13.18 -2.27 -14.94
CA ASP A 71 -13.71 -0.99 -14.50
C ASP A 71 -12.79 -0.38 -13.43
N PRO A 72 -12.27 0.83 -13.65
CA PRO A 72 -11.22 1.36 -12.80
C PRO A 72 -11.73 1.64 -11.38
N GLN A 73 -10.98 1.13 -10.41
CA GLN A 73 -11.15 1.47 -9.01
C GLN A 73 -10.27 2.67 -8.65
N TYR A 74 -10.86 3.65 -7.96
CA TYR A 74 -10.18 4.86 -7.52
C TYR A 74 -10.06 4.86 -6.01
N VAL A 75 -8.85 5.03 -5.50
CA VAL A 75 -8.56 4.99 -4.06
C VAL A 75 -8.06 6.35 -3.63
N ASN A 76 -8.74 6.97 -2.67
CA ASN A 76 -8.34 8.23 -2.05
C ASN A 76 -7.76 7.98 -0.66
N PHE A 77 -6.54 8.44 -0.43
CA PHE A 77 -5.93 8.48 0.90
C PHE A 77 -6.02 9.89 1.47
N SER A 78 -6.69 10.04 2.61
CA SER A 78 -6.74 11.32 3.33
C SER A 78 -5.57 11.46 4.30
N PRO A 79 -5.12 12.68 4.62
CA PRO A 79 -4.08 12.90 5.64
C PRO A 79 -4.48 12.44 7.05
N LEU A 80 -5.75 12.11 7.28
CA LEU A 80 -6.30 11.70 8.58
C LEU A 80 -6.27 10.18 8.79
N GLY A 81 -5.66 9.41 7.89
CA GLY A 81 -5.64 7.94 7.99
C GLY A 81 -6.95 7.28 7.54
N VAL A 82 -7.84 8.02 6.86
CA VAL A 82 -9.05 7.47 6.20
C VAL A 82 -8.73 7.17 4.74
N ILE A 83 -9.16 6.00 4.28
CA ILE A 83 -9.11 5.58 2.88
C ILE A 83 -10.53 5.45 2.35
N THR A 84 -10.76 5.90 1.13
CA THR A 84 -12.04 5.69 0.44
C THR A 84 -11.79 5.10 -0.93
N SER A 85 -12.38 3.94 -1.18
CA SER A 85 -12.36 3.29 -2.50
C SER A 85 -13.66 3.58 -3.23
N TYR A 86 -13.59 3.99 -4.49
CA TYR A 86 -14.70 4.30 -5.37
C TYR A 86 -14.66 3.38 -6.58
N PHE A 87 -15.79 2.75 -6.91
CA PHE A 87 -15.92 1.85 -8.03
C PHE A 87 -17.36 1.85 -8.52
N LYS A 88 -17.58 1.28 -9.70
CA LYS A 88 -18.93 1.11 -10.22
C LYS A 88 -19.50 -0.24 -9.79
N ASP A 89 -20.76 -0.24 -9.37
CA ASP A 89 -21.50 -1.47 -9.16
C ASP A 89 -21.87 -2.13 -10.52
N ARG A 90 -22.60 -3.25 -10.45
CA ARG A 90 -23.04 -3.98 -11.66
C ARG A 90 -24.01 -3.18 -12.55
N ASN A 91 -24.62 -2.12 -12.02
CA ASN A 91 -25.51 -1.22 -12.75
C ASN A 91 -24.77 -0.02 -13.34
N GLY A 92 -23.46 0.09 -13.08
CA GLY A 92 -22.63 1.22 -13.50
C GLY A 92 -22.75 2.45 -12.60
N GLU A 93 -23.43 2.32 -11.45
CA GLU A 93 -23.58 3.39 -10.46
C GLU A 93 -22.34 3.48 -9.57
N TRP A 94 -21.95 4.69 -9.21
CA TRP A 94 -20.82 4.89 -8.31
C TRP A 94 -21.19 4.50 -6.88
N VAL A 95 -20.43 3.57 -6.33
CA VAL A 95 -20.45 3.20 -4.92
C VAL A 95 -19.07 3.46 -4.31
N LYS A 96 -19.03 3.58 -2.99
CA LYS A 96 -17.79 3.74 -2.26
C LYS A 96 -17.75 2.86 -1.03
N ARG A 97 -16.53 2.55 -0.60
CA ARG A 97 -16.25 1.91 0.68
C ARG A 97 -15.24 2.76 1.44
N THR A 98 -15.57 3.09 2.68
CA THR A 98 -14.71 3.85 3.58
C THR A 98 -14.03 2.92 4.58
N GLY A 99 -12.73 3.12 4.77
CA GLY A 99 -11.92 2.36 5.69
C GLY A 99 -10.88 3.23 6.38
N ILE A 100 -9.95 2.57 7.05
CA ILE A 100 -8.77 3.20 7.64
C ILE A 100 -7.51 2.65 7.00
N TYR A 101 -6.45 3.45 7.00
CA TYR A 101 -5.13 2.98 6.59
C TYR A 101 -4.04 3.42 7.58
N GLY A 102 -3.05 2.56 7.74
CA GLY A 102 -1.80 2.83 8.43
C GLY A 102 -0.65 2.91 7.43
N PHE A 103 0.28 3.85 7.65
CA PHE A 103 1.45 4.03 6.79
C PHE A 103 2.67 4.45 7.60
N ASP A 104 3.74 3.65 7.57
CA ASP A 104 5.00 3.94 8.28
C ASP A 104 6.13 4.42 7.35
N GLY A 105 5.79 4.68 6.08
CA GLY A 105 6.75 5.04 5.04
C GLY A 105 7.38 3.85 4.32
N ARG A 106 7.07 2.61 4.69
CA ARG A 106 7.56 1.39 4.03
C ARG A 106 6.47 0.35 3.82
N THR A 107 5.46 0.38 4.66
CA THR A 107 4.33 -0.53 4.64
C THR A 107 3.05 0.29 4.67
N LEU A 108 2.10 -0.13 3.83
CA LEU A 108 0.73 0.35 3.78
C LEU A 108 -0.17 -0.76 4.29
N ILE A 109 -0.94 -0.49 5.35
CA ILE A 109 -1.94 -1.40 5.90
C ILE A 109 -3.30 -0.78 5.65
N ILE A 110 -4.23 -1.54 5.08
CA ILE A 110 -5.57 -1.07 4.74
C ILE A 110 -6.59 -1.98 5.40
N THR A 111 -7.60 -1.37 6.00
CA THR A 111 -8.72 -2.08 6.62
C THR A 111 -10.03 -1.46 6.18
N PHE A 112 -10.90 -2.28 5.58
CA PHE A 112 -12.30 -1.95 5.34
C PHE A 112 -13.20 -2.78 6.26
N ALA A 113 -14.36 -2.24 6.62
CA ALA A 113 -15.37 -3.00 7.37
C ALA A 113 -15.74 -4.28 6.60
N GLY A 114 -15.92 -5.39 7.33
CA GLY A 114 -16.29 -6.68 6.76
C GLY A 114 -15.22 -7.36 5.90
N GLN A 115 -14.02 -6.78 5.75
CA GLN A 115 -12.93 -7.34 4.94
C GLN A 115 -11.71 -7.71 5.77
N ALA A 116 -10.92 -8.65 5.24
CA ALA A 116 -9.60 -8.92 5.78
C ALA A 116 -8.70 -7.67 5.62
N GLU A 117 -7.79 -7.50 6.58
CA GLU A 117 -6.73 -6.52 6.46
C GLU A 117 -5.82 -6.88 5.27
N SER A 118 -5.47 -5.88 4.47
CA SER A 118 -4.49 -6.00 3.40
C SER A 118 -3.23 -5.25 3.79
N GLN A 119 -2.07 -5.85 3.51
CA GLN A 119 -0.76 -5.31 3.83
C GLN A 119 0.14 -5.29 2.59
N GLY A 120 0.48 -4.10 2.13
CA GLY A 120 1.37 -3.88 1.00
C GLY A 120 2.72 -3.27 1.41
N LYS A 121 3.81 -3.81 0.87
CA LYS A 121 5.13 -3.18 0.89
C LYS A 121 5.18 -2.06 -0.15
N MET A 122 5.78 -0.93 0.24
CA MET A 122 6.03 0.20 -0.64
C MET A 122 7.31 -0.03 -1.43
N ILE A 123 7.19 -0.09 -2.75
CA ILE A 123 8.33 -0.21 -3.66
C ILE A 123 8.74 1.16 -4.18
N LYS A 124 7.76 2.01 -4.49
CA LYS A 124 7.98 3.39 -4.97
C LYS A 124 6.81 4.27 -4.56
N LEU A 125 7.11 5.51 -4.17
CA LEU A 125 6.13 6.55 -3.93
C LEU A 125 6.67 7.90 -4.36
N THR A 126 6.00 8.54 -5.31
CA THR A 126 6.29 9.89 -5.82
C THR A 126 4.99 10.69 -5.95
N ASP A 127 5.06 11.94 -6.41
CA ASP A 127 3.87 12.73 -6.68
C ASP A 127 2.91 12.08 -7.69
N THR A 128 3.44 11.29 -8.63
CA THR A 128 2.68 10.74 -9.77
C THR A 128 2.55 9.23 -9.76
N GLU A 129 3.42 8.51 -9.07
CA GLU A 129 3.50 7.05 -9.11
C GLU A 129 3.52 6.44 -7.71
N LEU A 130 2.74 5.38 -7.55
CA LEU A 130 2.71 4.53 -6.37
C LEU A 130 2.88 3.08 -6.84
N ILE A 131 3.84 2.37 -6.29
CA ILE A 131 4.04 0.95 -6.54
C ILE A 131 4.00 0.21 -5.22
N THR A 132 3.04 -0.71 -5.10
CA THR A 132 2.86 -1.57 -3.93
C THR A 132 3.07 -3.02 -4.29
N GLU A 133 3.59 -3.80 -3.35
CA GLU A 133 3.74 -5.24 -3.47
C GLU A 133 3.05 -5.93 -2.29
N GLU A 134 2.14 -6.84 -2.56
CA GLU A 134 1.40 -7.61 -1.55
C GLU A 134 1.77 -9.08 -1.68
N ARG A 135 1.67 -9.80 -0.57
CA ARG A 135 1.92 -11.24 -0.52
C ARG A 135 0.71 -11.93 0.07
N ASP A 136 0.22 -12.93 -0.64
CA ASP A 136 -0.82 -13.85 -0.18
C ASP A 136 -0.34 -15.29 -0.39
N GLY A 137 0.02 -15.95 0.70
CA GLY A 137 0.66 -17.27 0.66
C GLY A 137 1.94 -17.26 -0.19
N ASP A 138 1.94 -18.11 -1.21
CA ASP A 138 3.05 -18.27 -2.16
C ASP A 138 2.94 -17.31 -3.37
N THR A 139 1.88 -16.50 -3.45
CA THR A 139 1.70 -15.51 -4.51
C THR A 139 2.17 -14.13 -4.05
N VAL A 140 2.92 -13.46 -4.91
CA VAL A 140 3.33 -12.06 -4.76
C VAL A 140 2.71 -11.26 -5.89
N SER A 141 1.92 -10.24 -5.54
CA SER A 141 1.31 -9.33 -6.51
C SER A 141 1.96 -7.96 -6.42
N ARG A 142 2.07 -7.28 -7.56
CA ARG A 142 2.57 -5.90 -7.63
C ARG A 142 1.58 -5.03 -8.39
N GLY A 143 1.20 -3.92 -7.78
CA GLY A 143 0.31 -2.92 -8.37
C GLY A 143 1.07 -1.65 -8.72
N TRP A 144 0.83 -1.10 -9.92
CA TRP A 144 1.30 0.22 -10.34
C TRP A 144 0.12 1.17 -10.42
N LEU A 145 0.10 2.13 -9.50
CA LEU A 145 -0.92 3.14 -9.40
C LEU A 145 -0.40 4.48 -9.91
N LYS A 146 -1.27 5.20 -10.63
CA LYS A 146 -1.02 6.56 -11.09
C LYS A 146 -1.87 7.56 -10.32
N ARG A 147 -1.30 8.74 -10.07
CA ARG A 147 -2.06 9.88 -9.55
C ARG A 147 -3.15 10.26 -10.53
N THR A 148 -4.36 10.49 -10.02
CA THR A 148 -5.47 10.96 -10.85
C THR A 148 -6.38 11.88 -10.07
N LYS A 149 -7.31 12.51 -10.79
CA LYS A 149 -8.49 13.14 -10.19
C LYS A 149 -9.57 12.08 -10.00
N LEU A 150 -10.39 12.27 -8.98
CA LEU A 150 -11.62 11.50 -8.82
C LEU A 150 -12.54 11.79 -10.03
N PRO A 151 -13.16 10.76 -10.66
CA PRO A 151 -14.08 10.97 -11.77
C PRO A 151 -15.33 11.76 -11.37
N ASP A 152 -15.93 12.42 -12.35
CA ASP A 152 -17.22 13.08 -12.16
C ASP A 152 -18.28 12.06 -11.70
N GLY A 153 -19.08 12.46 -10.70
CA GLY A 153 -20.12 11.63 -10.10
C GLY A 153 -19.65 10.73 -8.96
N ALA A 154 -18.38 10.34 -8.90
CA ALA A 154 -17.86 9.50 -7.80
C ALA A 154 -17.87 10.22 -6.44
N SER A 155 -17.82 11.55 -6.41
CA SER A 155 -18.01 12.33 -5.18
C SER A 155 -19.40 12.14 -4.54
N SER A 156 -20.39 11.75 -5.35
CA SER A 156 -21.77 11.49 -4.92
C SER A 156 -22.03 10.00 -4.65
N ALA A 157 -20.98 9.17 -4.67
CA ALA A 157 -21.09 7.74 -4.43
C ALA A 157 -21.73 7.45 -3.07
N VAL A 158 -22.67 6.50 -3.09
CA VAL A 158 -23.31 5.96 -1.88
C VAL A 158 -22.40 4.91 -1.24
N GLU A 159 -22.49 4.77 0.07
CA GLU A 159 -21.74 3.70 0.76
C GLU A 159 -22.25 2.35 0.27
N GLU A 160 -21.33 1.43 -0.03
CA GLU A 160 -21.68 0.07 -0.39
C GLU A 160 -22.40 -0.61 0.76
N GLU A 161 -23.56 -1.21 0.48
CA GLU A 161 -24.30 -2.02 1.43
C GLU A 161 -23.67 -3.42 1.49
N GLU A 162 -23.35 -3.89 2.70
CA GLU A 162 -22.99 -5.30 2.93
C GLU A 162 -24.25 -6.16 2.69
N TYR A 163 -24.23 -6.99 1.63
CA TYR A 163 -25.29 -7.97 1.34
C TYR A 163 -24.97 -9.36 1.90
#